data_AF-A0A087B9P0-F1
#
_entry.id   AF-A0A087B9P0-F1
#
_cell.length_a   1.000
_cell.length_b   1.000
_cell.length_c   1.000
_cell.angle_alpha   90.00
_cell.angle_beta   90.00
_cell.angle_gamma   90.00
#
_symmetry.space_group_name_H-M   'P 1'
#
loop_
_entity.id
_entity.type
_entity.pdbx_description
1 polymer ?
#
loop_
_entity_poly.entity_id
_entity_poly.type
_entity_poly.pdbx_seq_one_letter_code
_entity_poly.pdbx_strand_id
1 'polypeptide(L)'
;MTSEIEEMIGEMGYKEASQKAAYAQMLIRRLETVVKAFKTVYEDQIESAETVNINGSPAATITKTRGGDGSWVVEDPKAYGRVLKDIKAAVEEKALPEAWETIPMPREEACTQDYIERLIRDHDGQVPPGVVHKPGRAGSVQIKPDRAFLHQPLTPETISEPFQLTESSQA
;
A
#
# COMPACT_ATOMS: atom_id res chain seq x y z
N MET A 1 -21.85 -0.48 -14.70
CA MET A 1 -20.37 -0.57 -14.57
C MET A 1 -19.92 -1.78 -13.75
N THR A 2 -20.11 -1.87 -12.43
CA THR A 2 -19.65 -3.06 -11.67
C THR A 2 -20.40 -4.34 -12.05
N SER A 3 -21.72 -4.26 -12.26
CA SER A 3 -22.54 -5.42 -12.66
C SER A 3 -22.19 -5.98 -14.04
N GLU A 4 -21.90 -5.11 -15.02
CA GLU A 4 -21.51 -5.51 -16.38
C GLU A 4 -20.11 -6.15 -16.42
N ILE A 5 -19.18 -5.64 -15.60
CA ILE A 5 -17.84 -6.21 -15.48
C ILE A 5 -17.89 -7.57 -14.79
N GLU A 6 -18.72 -7.73 -13.75
CA GLU A 6 -18.93 -9.02 -13.07
C GLU A 6 -19.59 -10.05 -14.00
N GLU A 7 -20.56 -9.64 -14.82
CA GLU A 7 -21.21 -10.49 -15.84
C GLU A 7 -20.22 -10.88 -16.95
N MET A 8 -19.43 -9.93 -17.47
CA MET A 8 -18.36 -10.21 -18.44
C MET A 8 -17.26 -11.12 -17.88
N ILE A 9 -16.89 -10.97 -16.60
CA ILE A 9 -15.92 -11.87 -15.93
C ILE A 9 -16.51 -13.26 -15.72
N GLY A 10 -17.83 -13.37 -15.52
CA GLY A 10 -18.53 -14.65 -15.41
C GLY A 10 -18.62 -15.39 -16.74
N GLU A 11 -18.78 -14.66 -17.85
CA GLU A 11 -18.80 -15.22 -19.22
C GLU A 11 -17.40 -15.56 -19.75
N MET A 12 -16.38 -14.80 -19.35
CA MET A 12 -14.99 -15.06 -19.68
C MET A 12 -14.40 -16.14 -18.77
N GLY A 13 -13.74 -17.15 -19.33
CA GLY A 13 -13.03 -18.16 -18.53
C GLY A 13 -11.98 -17.52 -17.59
N TYR A 14 -11.75 -18.10 -16.41
CA TYR A 14 -10.83 -17.61 -15.37
C TYR A 14 -9.45 -17.16 -15.90
N LYS A 15 -8.91 -17.90 -16.87
CA LYS A 15 -7.63 -17.60 -17.52
C LYS A 15 -7.66 -16.26 -18.27
N GLU A 16 -8.72 -15.98 -19.01
CA GLU A 16 -8.87 -14.73 -19.76
C GLU A 16 -9.08 -13.53 -18.82
N ALA A 17 -9.88 -13.71 -17.76
CA ALA A 17 -10.08 -12.69 -16.74
C ALA A 17 -8.77 -12.30 -16.03
N SER A 18 -7.95 -13.29 -15.64
CA SER A 18 -6.66 -13.03 -14.99
C SER A 18 -5.64 -12.31 -15.90
N GLN A 19 -5.67 -12.60 -17.21
CA GLN A 19 -4.82 -11.92 -18.20
C GLN A 19 -5.23 -10.45 -18.38
N LYS A 20 -6.52 -10.17 -18.55
CA LYS A 20 -7.00 -8.77 -18.66
C LYS A 20 -6.74 -7.97 -17.38
N ALA A 21 -6.87 -8.59 -16.20
CA ALA A 21 -6.53 -7.96 -14.92
C ALA A 21 -5.03 -7.64 -14.81
N ALA A 22 -4.15 -8.56 -15.22
CA ALA A 22 -2.70 -8.33 -15.23
C ALA A 22 -2.31 -7.18 -16.18
N TYR A 23 -2.94 -7.14 -17.36
CA TYR A 23 -2.73 -6.07 -18.34
C TYR A 23 -3.20 -4.70 -17.83
N ALA A 24 -4.41 -4.63 -17.25
CA ALA A 24 -4.93 -3.41 -16.64
C ALA A 24 -4.01 -2.91 -15.50
N GLN A 25 -3.53 -3.82 -14.65
CA GLN A 25 -2.62 -3.48 -13.56
C GLN A 25 -1.26 -2.95 -14.05
N MET A 26 -0.75 -3.48 -15.17
CA MET A 26 0.45 -2.95 -15.83
C MET A 26 0.22 -1.52 -16.34
N LEU A 27 -0.90 -1.28 -17.04
CA LEU A 27 -1.24 0.04 -17.56
C LEU A 27 -1.36 1.07 -16.44
N ILE A 28 -2.06 0.73 -15.34
CA ILE A 28 -2.21 1.61 -14.18
C ILE A 28 -0.84 2.03 -13.64
N ARG A 29 0.06 1.08 -13.34
CA ARG A 29 1.39 1.39 -12.77
C ARG A 29 2.23 2.27 -13.70
N ARG A 30 2.13 2.06 -15.02
CA ARG A 30 2.86 2.87 -16.01
C ARG A 30 2.26 4.26 -16.13
N LEU A 31 0.93 4.38 -16.21
CA LEU A 31 0.24 5.68 -16.23
C LEU A 31 0.52 6.48 -14.95
N GLU A 32 0.56 5.84 -13.78
CA GLU A 32 0.97 6.50 -12.52
C GLU A 32 2.38 7.07 -12.61
N THR A 33 3.31 6.34 -13.25
CA THR A 33 4.70 6.80 -13.43
C THR A 33 4.77 8.01 -14.38
N VAL A 34 4.03 7.95 -15.49
CA VAL A 34 3.92 9.07 -16.44
C VAL A 34 3.29 10.29 -15.79
N VAL A 35 2.18 10.11 -15.05
CA VAL A 35 1.53 11.19 -14.28
C VAL A 35 2.47 11.79 -13.25
N LYS A 36 3.28 10.98 -12.55
CA LYS A 36 4.30 11.48 -11.62
C LYS A 36 5.35 12.34 -12.34
N ALA A 37 5.88 11.87 -13.48
CA ALA A 37 6.85 12.63 -14.26
C ALA A 37 6.29 13.99 -14.73
N PHE A 38 5.05 14.01 -15.21
CA PHE A 38 4.38 15.27 -15.55
C PHE A 38 4.23 16.17 -14.32
N LYS A 39 3.76 15.64 -13.18
CA LYS A 39 3.65 16.43 -11.95
C LYS A 39 4.96 17.09 -11.55
N THR A 40 6.09 16.37 -11.65
CA THR A 40 7.41 16.95 -11.35
C THR A 40 7.77 18.10 -12.30
N VAL A 41 7.55 17.94 -13.60
CA VAL A 41 7.81 19.03 -14.58
C VAL A 41 6.90 20.24 -14.34
N TYR A 42 5.62 19.99 -14.03
CA TYR A 42 4.63 21.03 -13.81
C TYR A 42 4.79 21.74 -12.46
N GLU A 43 5.38 21.08 -11.45
CA GLU A 43 5.62 21.69 -10.14
C GLU A 43 6.48 22.95 -10.23
N ASP A 44 7.45 22.99 -11.14
CA ASP A 44 8.34 24.14 -11.36
C ASP A 44 7.71 25.24 -12.23
N GLN A 45 6.66 24.93 -12.99
CA GLN A 45 6.11 25.81 -14.04
C GLN A 45 4.76 26.44 -13.69
N ILE A 46 4.01 25.87 -12.74
CA ILE A 46 2.67 26.35 -12.42
C ILE A 46 2.69 27.41 -11.30
N GLU A 47 2.25 28.62 -11.61
CA GLU A 47 2.13 29.73 -10.66
C GLU A 47 0.71 29.85 -10.06
N SER A 48 -0.32 29.38 -10.78
CA SER A 48 -1.72 29.45 -10.37
C SER A 48 -2.54 28.27 -10.92
N ALA A 49 -3.75 28.06 -10.41
CA ALA A 49 -4.59 26.94 -10.83
C ALA A 49 -5.00 27.04 -12.31
N GLU A 50 -4.89 25.95 -13.06
CA GLU A 50 -5.23 25.88 -14.48
C GLU A 50 -6.23 24.76 -14.78
N THR A 51 -7.23 25.03 -15.63
CA THR A 51 -8.19 24.02 -16.10
C THR A 51 -7.73 23.45 -17.44
N VAL A 52 -7.57 22.13 -17.49
CA VAL A 52 -7.21 21.38 -18.70
C VAL A 52 -8.47 20.89 -19.39
N ASN A 53 -8.60 21.22 -20.67
CA ASN A 53 -9.67 20.72 -21.52
C ASN A 53 -9.13 19.62 -22.45
N ILE A 54 -9.88 18.53 -22.60
CA ILE A 54 -9.63 17.49 -23.61
C ILE A 54 -10.81 17.50 -24.57
N ASN A 55 -10.55 17.60 -25.87
CA ASN A 55 -11.58 17.67 -26.92
C ASN A 55 -12.63 18.77 -26.67
N GLY A 56 -12.18 19.94 -26.17
CA GLY A 56 -13.05 21.10 -25.90
C GLY A 56 -13.92 20.97 -24.65
N SER A 57 -13.83 19.86 -23.91
CA SER A 57 -14.54 19.67 -22.63
C SER A 57 -13.55 19.76 -21.45
N PRO A 58 -13.93 20.39 -20.33
CA PRO A 58 -13.10 20.43 -19.13
C PRO A 58 -12.89 19.02 -18.58
N ALA A 59 -11.63 18.63 -18.50
CA ALA A 59 -11.22 17.29 -18.10
C ALA A 59 -10.59 17.26 -16.70
N ALA A 60 -9.87 18.31 -16.30
CA ALA A 60 -9.24 18.39 -14.98
C ALA A 60 -8.88 19.83 -14.58
N THR A 61 -8.65 20.06 -13.29
CA THR A 61 -8.00 21.27 -12.77
C THR A 61 -6.69 20.89 -12.12
N ILE A 62 -5.60 21.54 -12.52
CA ILE A 62 -4.27 21.38 -11.93
C ILE A 62 -4.06 22.53 -10.93
N THR A 63 -3.74 22.20 -9.69
CA THR A 63 -3.45 23.18 -8.63
C THR A 63 -2.13 22.85 -7.96
N LYS A 64 -1.40 23.89 -7.51
CA LYS A 64 -0.22 23.75 -6.66
C LYS A 64 -0.60 24.04 -5.21
N THR A 65 -0.42 23.05 -4.35
CA THR A 65 -0.54 23.25 -2.90
C THR A 65 0.73 23.92 -2.38
N ARG A 66 0.59 24.83 -1.42
CA ARG A 66 1.73 25.48 -0.76
C ARG A 66 2.61 24.41 -0.10
N GLY A 67 3.90 24.37 -0.47
CA GLY A 67 4.89 23.56 0.23
C GLY A 67 5.07 24.04 1.67
N GLY A 68 5.23 23.12 2.61
CA GLY A 68 5.59 23.43 4.00
C GLY A 68 7.06 23.14 4.26
N ASP A 69 7.64 23.76 5.30
CA ASP A 69 9.06 23.62 5.69
C ASP A 69 9.40 22.24 6.30
N GLY A 70 8.49 21.28 6.18
CA GLY A 70 8.55 19.97 6.83
C GLY A 70 8.25 20.05 8.33
N SER A 71 8.04 18.88 8.93
CA SER A 71 7.93 18.73 10.38
C SER A 71 8.73 17.49 10.79
N TRP A 72 9.34 17.56 11.97
CA TRP A 72 9.99 16.39 12.56
C TRP A 72 8.92 15.47 13.12
N VAL A 73 8.87 14.25 12.59
CA VAL A 73 7.94 13.21 13.03
C VAL A 73 8.77 12.10 13.69
N VAL A 74 8.33 11.64 14.85
CA VAL A 74 8.91 10.48 15.52
C VAL A 74 8.30 9.22 14.91
N GLU A 75 9.02 8.58 13.99
CA GLU A 75 8.55 7.35 13.32
C GLU A 75 8.64 6.10 14.21
N ASP A 76 9.64 6.05 15.11
CA ASP A 76 9.80 4.99 16.11
C ASP A 76 9.85 5.59 17.53
N PRO A 77 8.69 5.69 18.19
CA PRO A 77 8.60 6.20 19.56
C PRO A 77 9.43 5.40 20.57
N LYS A 78 9.63 4.09 20.35
CA LYS A 78 10.39 3.25 21.30
C LYS A 78 11.88 3.53 21.18
N ALA A 79 12.41 3.63 19.96
CA ALA A 79 13.81 3.99 19.75
C ALA A 79 14.10 5.41 20.26
N TYR A 80 13.24 6.37 19.92
CA TYR A 80 13.40 7.75 20.38
C TYR A 80 13.31 7.86 21.91
N GLY A 81 12.37 7.15 22.54
CA GLY A 81 12.26 7.10 24.01
C GLY A 81 13.51 6.53 24.70
N ARG A 82 14.21 5.56 24.09
CA ARG A 82 15.51 5.07 24.60
C ARG A 82 16.57 6.17 24.56
N VAL A 83 16.66 6.90 23.45
CA VAL A 83 17.61 8.03 23.32
C VAL A 83 17.34 9.07 24.41
N LEU A 84 16.07 9.47 24.60
CA LEU A 84 15.67 10.43 25.64
C LEU A 84 16.04 9.95 27.04
N LYS A 85 15.87 8.66 27.32
CA LYS A 85 16.28 8.04 28.58
C LYS A 85 17.80 8.08 28.77
N ASP A 86 18.57 7.76 27.74
CA ASP A 86 20.04 7.71 27.81
C ASP A 86 20.63 9.12 28.08
N ILE A 87 20.07 10.15 27.44
CA ILE A 87 20.49 11.55 27.66
C ILE A 87 19.82 12.20 28.88
N LYS A 88 18.93 11.48 29.58
CA LYS A 88 18.15 11.97 30.71
C LYS A 88 17.40 13.27 30.40
N ALA A 89 16.80 13.34 29.22
CA ALA A 89 16.06 14.52 28.77
C ALA A 89 14.86 14.79 29.68
N ALA A 90 14.59 16.06 29.96
CA ALA A 90 13.48 16.48 30.81
C ALA A 90 12.51 17.40 30.08
N VAL A 91 11.24 17.38 30.50
CA VAL A 91 10.18 18.30 30.06
C VAL A 91 9.76 19.15 31.24
N GLU A 92 10.20 20.40 31.25
CA GLU A 92 10.07 21.33 32.40
C GLU A 92 8.62 21.63 32.81
N GLU A 93 7.66 21.43 31.90
CA GLU A 93 6.23 21.76 32.11
C GLU A 93 5.37 20.58 32.61
N LYS A 94 5.95 19.40 32.86
CA LYS A 94 5.18 18.20 33.24
C LYS A 94 5.39 17.76 34.69
N ALA A 95 4.36 17.09 35.24
CA ALA A 95 4.34 16.54 36.60
C ALA A 95 5.41 15.46 36.84
N LEU A 96 5.83 14.77 35.79
CA LEU A 96 7.03 13.94 35.77
C LEU A 96 8.05 14.63 34.86
N PRO A 97 9.26 14.93 35.36
CA PRO A 97 10.24 15.67 34.59
C PRO A 97 10.81 14.83 33.45
N GLU A 98 10.77 13.50 33.49
CA GLU A 98 11.36 12.66 32.45
C GLU A 98 10.62 12.78 31.10
N ALA A 99 11.38 12.93 30.02
CA ALA A 99 10.84 12.95 28.66
C ALA A 99 10.50 11.53 28.11
N TRP A 100 10.54 10.49 28.94
CA TRP A 100 10.30 9.09 28.55
C TRP A 100 9.44 8.36 29.58
N GLU A 101 8.76 7.29 29.16
CA GLU A 101 7.90 6.46 30.01
C GLU A 101 8.46 5.03 30.15
N THR A 102 8.22 4.40 31.31
CA THR A 102 8.52 2.96 31.51
C THR A 102 7.23 2.15 31.38
N ILE A 103 7.14 1.34 30.32
CA ILE A 103 5.95 0.54 30.02
C ILE A 103 6.26 -0.94 30.28
N PRO A 104 5.47 -1.65 31.10
CA PRO A 104 5.59 -3.11 31.23
C PRO A 104 5.18 -3.77 29.91
N MET A 105 6.12 -4.46 29.27
CA MET A 105 5.91 -5.14 27.99
C MET A 105 6.13 -6.65 28.16
N PRO A 106 5.34 -7.52 27.50
CA PRO A 106 5.62 -8.95 27.47
C PRO A 106 6.96 -9.20 26.76
N ARG A 107 7.69 -10.22 27.20
CA ARG A 107 8.87 -10.70 26.48
C ARG A 107 8.44 -11.46 25.22
N GLU A 108 9.30 -11.53 24.22
CA GLU A 108 8.99 -12.18 22.95
C GLU A 108 8.64 -13.66 23.12
N GLU A 109 9.31 -14.35 24.04
CA GLU A 109 9.05 -15.75 24.35
C GLU A 109 7.63 -15.97 24.91
N ALA A 110 7.08 -14.96 25.61
CA ALA A 110 5.73 -14.96 26.16
C ALA A 110 4.64 -14.55 25.13
N CYS A 111 5.05 -14.11 23.93
CA CYS A 111 4.15 -13.76 22.82
C CYS A 111 3.98 -14.91 21.82
N THR A 112 4.63 -16.05 22.03
CA THR A 112 4.53 -17.22 21.15
C THR A 112 3.15 -17.88 21.28
N GLN A 113 2.66 -18.48 20.19
CA GLN A 113 1.37 -19.17 20.16
C GLN A 113 1.31 -20.27 21.24
N ASP A 114 2.35 -21.11 21.33
CA ASP A 114 2.42 -22.19 22.31
C ASP A 114 2.36 -21.66 23.76
N TYR A 115 3.03 -20.55 24.05
CA TYR A 115 3.00 -19.95 25.38
C TYR A 115 1.61 -19.42 25.72
N ILE A 116 0.98 -18.71 24.78
CA ILE A 116 -0.36 -18.14 24.96
C ILE A 116 -1.40 -19.26 25.10
N GLU A 117 -1.34 -20.32 24.28
CA GLU A 117 -2.24 -21.47 24.36
C GLU A 117 -2.09 -22.24 25.67
N ARG A 118 -0.85 -22.45 26.14
CA ARG A 118 -0.59 -23.05 27.45
C ARG A 118 -1.14 -22.18 28.56
N LEU A 119 -0.88 -20.88 28.52
CA LEU A 119 -1.37 -19.94 29.53
C LEU A 119 -2.91 -19.94 29.61
N ILE A 120 -3.59 -19.94 28.45
CA ILE A 120 -5.06 -20.03 28.37
C ILE A 120 -5.55 -21.36 28.95
N ARG A 121 -4.89 -22.48 28.62
CA ARG A 121 -5.22 -23.81 29.15
C ARG A 121 -5.07 -23.88 30.66
N ASP A 122 -4.00 -23.31 31.21
CA ASP A 122 -3.70 -23.29 32.63
C ASP A 122 -4.65 -22.38 33.43
N HIS A 123 -5.39 -21.49 32.76
CA HIS A 123 -6.36 -20.56 33.35
C HIS A 123 -7.79 -20.85 32.86
N ASP A 124 -8.18 -22.12 32.79
CA ASP A 124 -9.55 -22.59 32.49
C ASP A 124 -10.14 -22.07 31.16
N GLY A 125 -9.28 -21.85 30.16
CA GLY A 125 -9.69 -21.34 28.85
C GLY A 125 -9.92 -19.82 28.81
N GLN A 126 -9.60 -19.09 29.88
CA GLN A 126 -9.73 -17.63 29.91
C GLN A 126 -8.63 -16.98 29.08
N VAL A 127 -9.03 -16.17 28.09
CA VAL A 127 -8.11 -15.39 27.26
C VAL A 127 -7.66 -14.15 28.04
N PRO A 128 -6.35 -13.94 28.27
CA PRO A 128 -5.86 -12.76 28.98
C PRO A 128 -6.24 -11.45 28.28
N PRO A 129 -6.53 -10.38 29.03
CA PRO A 129 -6.73 -9.05 28.45
C PRO A 129 -5.55 -8.63 27.57
N GLY A 130 -5.83 -8.17 26.36
CA GLY A 130 -4.82 -7.78 25.37
C GLY A 130 -4.41 -8.89 24.39
N VAL A 131 -4.82 -10.14 24.60
CA VAL A 131 -4.66 -11.24 23.64
C VAL A 131 -5.92 -11.36 22.79
N VAL A 132 -5.76 -11.32 21.46
CA VAL A 132 -6.87 -11.46 20.50
C VAL A 132 -6.57 -12.61 19.55
N HIS A 133 -7.50 -13.56 19.45
CA HIS A 133 -7.45 -14.60 18.44
C HIS A 133 -7.86 -14.02 17.08
N LYS A 134 -6.89 -13.86 16.17
CA LYS A 134 -7.18 -13.48 14.78
C LYS A 134 -7.40 -14.74 13.95
N PRO A 135 -8.55 -14.89 13.26
CA PRO A 135 -8.72 -15.99 12.33
C PRO A 135 -7.64 -15.92 11.24
N GLY A 136 -7.22 -17.09 10.74
CA GLY A 136 -6.28 -17.17 9.62
C GLY A 136 -6.76 -16.30 8.46
N ARG A 137 -5.84 -15.58 7.81
CA ARG A 137 -6.18 -14.71 6.68
C ARG A 137 -6.87 -15.54 5.59
N ALA A 138 -8.04 -15.11 5.12
CA ALA A 138 -8.65 -15.68 3.93
C ALA A 138 -7.65 -15.62 2.77
N GLY A 139 -7.48 -16.73 2.03
CA GLY A 139 -6.55 -16.80 0.92
C GLY A 139 -6.82 -15.67 -0.08
N SER A 140 -5.83 -14.81 -0.33
CA SER A 140 -5.94 -13.74 -1.33
C SER A 140 -5.18 -14.15 -2.59
N VAL A 141 -5.85 -14.15 -3.74
CA VAL A 141 -5.19 -14.32 -5.04
C VAL A 141 -4.34 -13.07 -5.32
N GLN A 142 -3.02 -13.23 -5.40
CA GLN A 142 -2.10 -12.15 -5.78
C GLN A 142 -1.67 -12.33 -7.23
N ILE A 143 -1.98 -11.36 -8.08
CA ILE A 143 -1.45 -11.30 -9.45
C ILE A 143 -0.14 -10.52 -9.40
N LYS A 144 0.98 -11.22 -9.57
CA LYS A 144 2.32 -10.62 -9.71
C LYS A 144 2.75 -10.74 -11.18
N PRO A 145 2.59 -9.69 -12.01
CA PRO A 145 3.07 -9.74 -13.39
C PRO A 145 4.60 -9.88 -13.40
N ASP A 146 5.11 -10.61 -14.39
CA ASP A 146 6.54 -10.84 -14.55
C ASP A 146 7.30 -9.52 -14.81
N ARG A 147 8.50 -9.39 -14.25
CA ARG A 147 9.32 -8.19 -14.39
C ARG A 147 9.71 -7.93 -15.86
N ALA A 148 9.97 -8.97 -16.64
CA ALA A 148 10.29 -8.84 -18.06
C ALA A 148 9.08 -8.31 -18.86
N PHE A 149 7.86 -8.77 -18.55
CA PHE A 149 6.63 -8.26 -19.16
C PHE A 149 6.41 -6.78 -18.84
N LEU A 150 6.69 -6.37 -17.59
CA LEU A 150 6.59 -4.97 -17.17
C LEU A 150 7.56 -4.02 -17.88
N HIS A 151 8.61 -4.52 -18.54
CA HIS A 151 9.62 -3.70 -19.21
C HIS A 151 9.64 -3.83 -20.74
N GLN A 152 8.66 -4.53 -21.34
CA GLN A 152 8.56 -4.56 -22.80
C GLN A 152 8.24 -3.15 -23.37
N PRO A 153 8.94 -2.73 -24.45
CA PRO A 153 8.69 -1.47 -25.12
C PRO A 153 7.31 -1.49 -25.79
N LEU A 154 6.55 -0.41 -25.65
CA LEU A 154 5.30 -0.23 -26.38
C LEU A 154 5.63 0.24 -27.80
N THR A 155 5.35 -0.59 -28.79
CA THR A 155 5.27 -0.14 -30.19
C THR A 155 3.83 0.28 -30.48
N PRO A 156 3.59 1.17 -31.46
CA PRO A 156 2.24 1.53 -31.88
C PRO A 156 1.38 0.29 -32.24
N GLU A 157 2.02 -0.77 -32.75
CA GLU A 157 1.34 -2.04 -33.06
C GLU A 157 0.87 -2.78 -31.80
N THR A 158 1.63 -2.72 -30.70
CA THR A 158 1.27 -3.38 -29.43
C THR A 158 0.13 -2.67 -28.68
N ILE A 159 -0.15 -1.41 -29.03
CA ILE A 159 -1.25 -0.63 -28.46
C ILE A 159 -2.57 -0.92 -29.20
N SER A 160 -2.49 -1.23 -30.50
CA SER A 160 -3.66 -1.45 -31.37
C SER A 160 -4.15 -2.90 -31.42
N GLU A 161 -3.30 -3.88 -31.08
CA GLU A 161 -3.69 -5.28 -31.15
C GLU A 161 -4.03 -5.86 -29.77
N PRO A 162 -5.25 -6.39 -29.54
CA PRO A 162 -5.49 -7.28 -28.42
C PRO A 162 -4.57 -8.50 -28.56
N PHE A 163 -3.76 -8.78 -27.54
CA PHE A 163 -2.87 -9.95 -27.49
C PHE A 163 -3.62 -11.21 -27.95
N GLN A 164 -3.18 -11.82 -29.05
CA GLN A 164 -3.73 -13.08 -29.52
C GLN A 164 -3.26 -14.21 -28.61
N LEU A 165 -4.21 -14.95 -28.05
CA LEU A 165 -3.97 -16.20 -27.35
C LEU A 165 -3.37 -17.21 -28.32
N THR A 166 -2.07 -17.47 -28.22
CA THR A 166 -1.49 -18.67 -28.82
C THR A 166 -1.76 -19.84 -27.87
N GLU A 167 -2.57 -20.78 -28.34
CA GLU A 167 -2.73 -22.07 -27.68
C GLU A 167 -1.36 -22.75 -27.63
N SER A 168 -0.82 -22.92 -26.42
CA SER A 168 0.37 -23.74 -26.21
C SER A 168 -0.02 -25.19 -26.51
N SER A 169 0.32 -25.65 -27.72
CA SER A 169 0.34 -27.08 -28.04
C SER A 169 1.24 -27.78 -27.03
N GLN A 170 0.64 -28.63 -26.19
CA GLN A 170 1.38 -29.49 -25.29
C GLN A 170 2.12 -30.53 -26.13
N ALA A 171 3.45 -30.59 -25.95
CA ALA A 171 4.29 -31.73 -26.30
C ALA A 171 4.53 -32.57 -25.05
#